data_AF-A0A2V6MZW4-F1
#
_entry.id   AF-A0A2V6MZW4-F1
#
_cell.length_a   1.000
_cell.length_b   1.000
_cell.length_c   1.000
_cell.angle_alpha   90.00
_cell.angle_beta   90.00
_cell.angle_gamma   90.00
#
_symmetry.space_group_name_H-M   'P 1'
#
loop_
_entity.id
_entity.type
_entity.pdbx_description
1 polymer ?
#
loop_
_entity_poly.entity_id
_entity_poly.type
_entity_poly.pdbx_seq_one_letter_code
_entity_poly.pdbx_strand_id
1 'polypeptide(L)' 'LIDAGVVRGQTLTSWPAIKTDVKNAGGKWVNEEVVVDNGLVTSRKPDDIPAFNRKMIEEFCEGKHDAKKEMATATLET' A
#
# COMPACT_ATOMS: atom_id res chain seq x y z
N LEU A 1 1.89 -3.42 7.82
CA LEU A 1 2.67 -2.67 6.80
C LEU A 1 3.77 -1.85 7.45
N ILE A 2 3.45 -0.99 8.41
CA ILE A 2 4.45 -0.17 9.14
C ILE A 2 5.48 -1.06 9.86
N ASP A 3 5.03 -1.96 10.73
CA ASP A 3 5.93 -2.85 11.49
C ASP A 3 6.73 -3.81 10.60
N ALA A 4 6.19 -4.17 9.44
CA ALA A 4 6.87 -5.02 8.47
C ALA A 4 7.91 -4.25 7.62
N GLY A 5 8.06 -2.94 7.83
CA GLY A 5 9.02 -2.10 7.10
C GLY A 5 8.66 -1.82 5.63
N VAL A 6 7.50 -2.27 5.14
CA VAL A 6 7.15 -2.23 3.70
C VAL A 6 6.51 -0.92 3.24
N VAL A 7 6.34 0.06 4.14
CA VAL A 7 5.72 1.37 3.80
C VAL A 7 6.71 2.40 3.28
N ARG A 8 8.01 2.20 3.49
CA ARG A 8 9.03 3.19 3.13
C ARG A 8 9.08 3.35 1.61
N GLY A 9 8.99 4.59 1.13
CA GLY A 9 9.03 4.92 -0.30
C GLY A 9 7.70 4.73 -1.04
N GLN A 10 6.74 4.00 -0.45
CA GLN A 10 5.44 3.74 -1.04
C GLN A 10 4.47 4.91 -0.86
N THR A 11 3.57 5.10 -1.81
CA THR A 11 2.41 5.99 -1.73
C THR A 11 1.18 5.19 -1.33
N LEU A 12 0.52 5.60 -0.25
CA LEU A 12 -0.63 4.88 0.27
C LEU A 12 -1.60 5.80 0.99
N THR A 13 -2.79 5.30 1.26
CA THR A 13 -3.75 5.95 2.14
C THR A 13 -4.11 5.02 3.31
N SER A 14 -4.76 5.58 4.33
CA SER A 14 -5.13 4.83 5.53
C SER A 14 -6.17 5.57 6.34
N TRP A 15 -6.61 4.96 7.44
CA TRP A 15 -7.44 5.65 8.41
C TRP A 15 -6.73 6.92 8.92
N PRO A 16 -7.39 8.10 8.97
CA PRO A 16 -6.72 9.36 9.27
C PRO A 16 -5.93 9.40 10.58
N ALA A 17 -6.34 8.61 11.58
CA ALA A 17 -5.68 8.56 12.89
C ALA A 17 -4.23 8.08 12.82
N ILE A 18 -3.87 7.23 11.85
CA ILE A 18 -2.52 6.65 11.71
C ILE A 18 -1.68 7.32 10.61
N LYS A 19 -2.16 8.46 10.07
CA LYS A 19 -1.46 9.23 9.02
C LYS A 19 -0.04 9.61 9.43
N THR A 20 0.12 10.07 10.68
CA THR A 20 1.41 10.52 11.20
C THR A 20 2.39 9.35 11.26
N ASP A 21 1.92 8.18 11.67
CA ASP A 21 2.74 6.96 11.77
C ASP A 21 3.22 6.49 10.38
N VAL A 22 2.35 6.54 9.37
CA VAL A 22 2.71 6.23 7.98
C VAL A 22 3.82 7.16 7.48
N LYS A 23 3.69 8.46 7.74
CA LYS A 23 4.70 9.45 7.34
C LYS A 23 6.03 9.24 8.08
N ASN A 24 5.97 9.00 9.38
CA ASN A 24 7.16 8.75 10.21
C ASN A 24 7.89 7.47 9.78
N ALA A 25 7.16 6.47 9.32
CA ALA A 25 7.72 5.24 8.76
C ALA A 25 8.29 5.40 7.33
N GLY A 26 8.20 6.60 6.75
CA GLY A 26 8.76 6.94 5.43
C GLY A 26 7.83 6.68 4.25
N GLY A 27 6.53 6.49 4.50
CA GLY A 27 5.50 6.39 3.46
C GLY A 27 4.94 7.75 3.04
N LYS A 28 4.53 7.87 1.78
CA LYS A 28 3.82 9.05 1.25
C LYS A 28 2.33 8.87 1.45
N TRP A 29 1.80 9.45 2.52
CA TRP A 29 0.36 9.39 2.79
C TRP A 29 -0.41 10.43 1.96
N VAL A 30 -1.43 9.99 1.22
CA VAL A 30 -2.34 10.85 0.44
C VAL A 30 -3.81 10.66 0.86
N ASN A 31 -4.63 11.69 0.66
CA ASN A 31 -6.05 11.65 1.02
C ASN A 31 -6.92 11.31 -0.22
N GLU A 32 -6.89 10.06 -0.65
CA GLU A 32 -7.65 9.55 -1.79
C GLU A 32 -8.50 8.35 -1.35
N GLU A 33 -9.62 8.09 -2.03
CA GLU A 33 -10.52 6.97 -1.66
C GLU A 33 -9.81 5.61 -1.72
N VAL A 34 -9.00 5.42 -2.76
CA VAL A 34 -8.19 4.23 -2.98
C VAL A 34 -6.87 4.68 -3.59
N VAL A 35 -5.78 4.10 -3.08
CA VAL A 35 -4.44 4.28 -3.65
C VAL A 35 -3.91 2.91 -4.01
N VAL A 36 -3.36 2.80 -5.22
CA VAL A 36 -2.64 1.62 -5.71
C VAL A 36 -1.19 2.02 -5.94
N ASP A 37 -0.27 1.26 -5.35
CA ASP A 37 1.16 1.44 -5.56
C ASP A 37 1.88 0.09 -5.60
N ASN A 38 2.37 -0.32 -6.78
CA ASN A 38 3.11 -1.57 -6.98
C ASN A 38 2.36 -2.81 -6.41
N GLY A 39 1.08 -2.94 -6.73
CA GLY A 39 0.21 -4.01 -6.20
C GLY A 39 -0.07 -3.90 -4.70
N LEU A 40 0.09 -2.73 -4.10
CA LEU A 40 -0.41 -2.40 -2.76
C LEU A 40 -1.66 -1.53 -2.91
N VAL A 41 -2.82 -2.11 -2.61
CA VAL A 41 -4.10 -1.39 -2.60
C VAL A 41 -4.43 -0.96 -1.18
N THR A 42 -4.73 0.32 -0.97
CA THR A 42 -5.10 0.88 0.34
C THR A 42 -6.29 1.83 0.22
N SER A 43 -7.08 1.98 1.29
CA SER A 43 -8.27 2.85 1.36
C SER A 43 -8.39 3.52 2.75
N ARG A 44 -9.20 4.58 2.87
CA ARG A 44 -9.26 5.38 4.11
C ARG A 44 -10.28 4.88 5.11
N LYS A 45 -11.43 4.41 4.65
CA LYS A 45 -12.61 4.14 5.51
C LYS A 45 -13.61 3.18 4.86
N PRO A 46 -14.58 2.63 5.62
CA PRO A 46 -15.62 1.73 5.09
C PRO A 46 -16.41 2.28 3.89
N ASP A 47 -16.64 3.59 3.84
CA ASP A 47 -17.32 4.21 2.69
C ASP A 47 -16.57 4.00 1.37
N ASP A 48 -15.25 3.79 1.42
CA ASP A 48 -14.40 3.58 0.25
C ASP A 48 -14.36 2.07 -0.17
N ILE A 49 -15.02 1.16 0.56
CA ILE A 49 -15.06 -0.29 0.26
C ILE A 49 -15.48 -0.59 -1.19
N PRO A 50 -16.51 0.07 -1.79
CA PRO A 50 -16.88 -0.20 -3.16
C PRO A 50 -15.75 0.10 -4.15
N ALA A 51 -14.98 1.17 -3.93
CA ALA A 51 -13.83 1.51 -4.75
C ALA A 51 -12.67 0.53 -4.51
N PHE A 52 -12.42 0.19 -3.25
CA PHE A 52 -11.38 -0.76 -2.86
C PHE A 52 -11.59 -2.13 -3.51
N ASN A 53 -12.80 -2.68 -3.41
CA ASN A 53 -13.13 -3.99 -3.99
C ASN A 53 -12.96 -4.01 -5.50
N ARG A 54 -13.36 -2.95 -6.20
CA ARG A 54 -13.16 -2.84 -7.66
C ARG A 54 -11.67 -2.92 -8.01
N LYS A 55 -10.84 -2.13 -7.31
CA LYS A 55 -9.39 -2.13 -7.55
C LYS A 55 -8.72 -3.44 -7.16
N MET A 56 -9.11 -4.07 -6.06
CA MET A 56 -8.59 -5.39 -5.69
C MET A 56 -8.84 -6.44 -6.78
N ILE A 57 -10.04 -6.45 -7.37
CA ILE A 57 -10.36 -7.39 -8.46
C ILE A 57 -9.49 -7.12 -9.69
N GLU A 58 -9.33 -5.84 -10.07
CA GLU A 58 -8.48 -5.41 -11.18
C GLU A 58 -7.04 -5.90 -11.00
N GLU A 59 -6.41 -5.61 -9.85
CA GLU A 59 -5.02 -6.01 -9.56
C GLU A 59 -4.83 -7.53 -9.56
N PHE A 60 -5.80 -8.30 -9.03
CA PHE A 60 -5.73 -9.76 -9.09
C PHE A 60 -5.82 -10.31 -10.52
N CYS A 61 -6.53 -9.62 -11.42
CA CYS A 61 -6.59 -9.98 -12.83
C CYS A 61 -5.33 -9.57 -13.60
N GLU A 62 -4.67 -8.45 -13.23
CA GLU A 62 -3.43 -7.98 -13.87
C GLU A 62 -2.23 -8.91 -13.60
N GLY A 63 -2.16 -9.51 -12.41
CA GLY A 63 -1.16 -10.53 -12.08
C GLY A 63 0.05 -10.00 -11.31
N LYS A 64 1.26 -10.52 -11.58
CA LYS A 64 2.45 -10.19 -10.78
C LYS A 64 3.05 -8.84 -11.20
N HIS A 65 3.24 -7.95 -10.24
CA HIS A 65 3.97 -6.70 -10.44
C HIS A 65 5.47 -6.95 -10.21
N ASP A 66 6.29 -6.68 -11.23
CA ASP A 66 7.74 -7.00 -11.23
C ASP A 66 8.52 -6.30 -10.11
N ALA A 67 8.07 -5.13 -9.65
CA ALA A 67 8.76 -4.33 -8.62
C ALA A 67 8.87 -5.02 -7.24
N LYS A 68 7.99 -5.98 -6.90
CA LYS A 68 8.06 -6.70 -5.61
C LYS A 68 9.11 -7.82 -5.57
N LYS A 69 9.70 -8.23 -6.70
CA LYS A 69 10.76 -9.26 -6.72
C LYS A 69 12.04 -8.79 -6.03
N GLU A 70 12.37 -7.50 -6.12
CA GLU A 70 13.66 -6.99 -5.65
C GLU A 70 13.70 -6.83 -4.12
N MET A 71 12.60 -6.37 -3.50
CA MET A 71 12.59 -6.06 -2.06
C MET A 71 12.52 -7.31 -1.15
N ALA A 72 11.84 -8.38 -1.60
CA ALA A 72 11.76 -9.63 -0.85
C ALA A 72 13.08 -10.42 -0.86
N THR A 73 13.87 -10.29 -1.94
CA THR A 73 15.16 -11.00 -2.07
C THR A 73 16.23 -10.36 -1.19
N ALA A 74 16.21 -9.04 -1.03
CA ALA A 74 17.21 -8.30 -0.25
C ALA A 74 17.13 -8.49 1.29
N THR A 75 16.04 -9.05 1.83
CA THR A 75 15.86 -9.20 3.29
C THR A 75 16.27 -10.58 3.82
N LEU A 76 16.55 -11.55 2.92
CA LEU A 76 16.92 -12.92 3.30
C LEU A 76 18.44 -13.18 3.32
N GLU A 77 19.27 -12.15 3.08
CA GLU A 77 20.74 -12.29 2.97
C GLU A 77 21.53 -11.46 4.01
N THR A 78 20.97 -11.12 5.17
CA THR A 78 21.72 -10.46 6.27
C THR A 78 21.31 -11.01 7.62
#